data_AF-A0A2H3CWA1-F1
#
_entry.id   AF-A0A2H3CWA1-F1
#
_cell.length_a   1.000
_cell.length_b   1.000
_cell.length_c   1.000
_cell.angle_alpha   90.00
_cell.angle_beta   90.00
_cell.angle_gamma   90.00
#
_symmetry.space_group_name_H-M   'P 1'
#
loop_
_entity.id
_entity.type
_entity.pdbx_description
1 polymer ?
#
loop_
_entity_poly.entity_id
_entity_poly.type
_entity_poly.pdbx_seq_one_letter_code
_entity_poly.pdbx_strand_id
1 'polypeptide(L)'
;MITEGLAVVQNSSSTSRSVMVDDMAVLVPSTMPDNVDNLTLSSFGLVAHCQPVVDCLVDSESMQSIFYCPSFNPPYNVSSLANSLASGYSRIDLLNLTNNALSGGGYPLDSVLNPYGARIIFYWPDNTDDTIFPPRGTPGWYQRNMDYSSYMYWYMSTCNMTAYNVSLSYSTLDGNNSYTFADLPVLSNFDTTSALFAALDSAYQTNLVDYLKTNLRTSLALPTETFNTVLSRNMSYAAMGFASPLFERDNSTSGSSILLRSASRYPLAHLSTVLAILYTYALLALLVTASSVTLSSREIIVTKDGGKEHRVTAIELVQLRLTNALASIAERFVDPARPELLLETSAVDMFHEHPHAERLGVVMNDHEGEDGEGMVRRTRSLRVESVEQRLTRLSGTTMTSLETV
;
A
#
# COMPACT_ATOMS: atom_id res chain seq x y z
N MET A 1 4.96 2.73 13.69
CA MET A 1 5.31 1.32 13.99
C MET A 1 6.74 1.22 14.51
N ILE A 2 7.75 1.61 13.72
CA ILE A 2 9.17 1.66 14.16
C ILE A 2 9.37 2.46 15.45
N THR A 3 8.79 3.65 15.54
CA THR A 3 8.89 4.54 16.71
C THR A 3 8.33 3.90 17.98
N GLU A 4 7.22 3.18 17.86
CA GLU A 4 6.61 2.46 18.98
C GLU A 4 7.50 1.28 19.38
N GLY A 5 8.01 0.51 18.42
CA GLY A 5 8.93 -0.59 18.71
C GLY A 5 10.19 -0.12 19.45
N LEU A 6 10.79 1.00 19.01
CA LEU A 6 11.91 1.62 19.71
C LEU A 6 11.53 2.07 21.12
N ALA A 7 10.33 2.66 21.30
CA ALA A 7 9.84 3.07 22.61
C ALA A 7 9.64 1.88 23.56
N VAL A 8 9.17 0.73 23.06
CA VAL A 8 9.01 -0.50 23.85
C VAL A 8 10.37 -1.04 24.31
N VAL A 9 11.36 -1.07 23.42
CA VAL A 9 12.73 -1.51 23.74
C VAL A 9 13.44 -0.51 24.68
N GLN A 10 13.08 0.77 24.64
CA GLN A 10 13.58 1.80 25.54
C GLN A 10 12.75 1.95 26.82
N ASN A 11 11.74 1.09 27.03
CA ASN A 11 10.81 1.15 28.17
C ASN A 11 10.15 2.54 28.34
N SER A 12 9.87 3.21 27.22
CA SER A 12 9.21 4.53 27.15
C SER A 12 7.86 4.49 26.43
N SER A 13 7.44 3.31 25.94
CA SER A 13 6.12 3.12 25.35
C SER A 13 5.01 3.24 26.40
N SER A 14 3.90 3.85 25.98
CA SER A 14 2.69 3.96 26.79
C SER A 14 1.81 2.70 26.73
N THR A 15 2.07 1.77 25.81
CA THR A 15 1.19 0.61 25.57
C THR A 15 1.76 -0.69 26.12
N SER A 16 3.05 -0.94 25.88
CA SER A 16 3.71 -2.22 26.19
C SER A 16 5.18 -2.02 26.54
N ARG A 17 5.81 -3.04 27.10
CA ARG A 17 7.24 -3.11 27.39
C ARG A 17 7.74 -4.52 27.19
N SER A 18 8.97 -4.68 26.72
CA SER A 18 9.64 -5.97 26.68
C SER A 18 10.33 -6.22 28.02
N VAL A 19 10.25 -7.44 28.55
CA VAL A 19 10.91 -7.84 29.80
C VAL A 19 11.58 -9.19 29.60
N MET A 20 12.75 -9.38 30.20
CA MET A 20 13.38 -10.69 30.23
C MET A 20 12.84 -11.49 31.41
N VAL A 21 12.28 -12.67 31.13
CA VAL A 21 11.94 -13.70 32.12
C VAL A 21 12.84 -14.89 31.81
N ASP A 22 13.79 -15.15 32.71
CA ASP A 22 14.93 -16.03 32.46
C ASP A 22 15.72 -15.63 31.19
N ASP A 23 15.73 -16.48 30.16
CA ASP A 23 16.36 -16.23 28.85
C ASP A 23 15.33 -15.87 27.75
N MET A 24 14.06 -15.70 28.10
CA MET A 24 12.99 -15.36 27.17
C MET A 24 12.59 -13.90 27.28
N ALA A 25 12.52 -13.20 26.14
CA ALA A 25 11.91 -11.89 26.08
C ALA A 25 10.40 -12.04 25.99
N VAL A 26 9.66 -11.47 26.93
CA VAL A 26 8.20 -11.52 26.97
C VAL A 26 7.66 -10.09 26.88
N LEU A 27 6.63 -9.90 26.05
CA LEU A 27 5.93 -8.63 25.99
C LEU A 27 4.94 -8.54 27.13
N VAL A 28 4.90 -7.41 27.82
CA VAL A 28 3.92 -7.16 28.86
C VAL A 28 3.35 -5.75 28.70
N PRO A 29 2.15 -5.49 29.22
CA PRO A 29 1.65 -4.15 29.46
C PRO A 29 2.68 -3.18 30.04
N SER A 30 2.69 -1.94 29.53
CA SER A 30 3.50 -0.84 30.09
C SER A 30 3.14 -0.56 31.56
N THR A 31 1.84 -0.60 31.85
CA THR A 31 1.25 -0.38 33.17
C THR A 31 0.67 -1.68 33.72
N MET A 32 1.18 -2.07 34.88
CA MET A 32 0.69 -3.19 35.68
C MET A 32 0.05 -2.67 36.97
N PRO A 33 -0.98 -3.35 37.51
CA PRO A 33 -1.58 -2.97 38.78
C PRO A 33 -0.61 -3.19 39.94
N ASP A 34 -0.67 -2.32 40.95
CA ASP A 34 0.10 -2.47 42.19
C ASP A 34 -0.71 -3.25 43.24
N ASN A 35 -0.01 -3.84 44.22
CA ASN A 35 -0.57 -4.61 45.33
C ASN A 35 -1.39 -5.84 44.90
N VAL A 36 -0.93 -6.53 43.86
CA VAL A 36 -1.56 -7.77 43.39
C VAL A 36 -0.71 -8.99 43.73
N ASP A 37 -1.40 -10.07 44.07
CA ASP A 37 -0.80 -11.41 44.22
C ASP A 37 -1.21 -12.29 43.06
N ASN A 38 -0.23 -12.85 42.35
CA ASN A 38 -0.42 -13.84 41.29
C ASN A 38 -1.48 -13.46 40.24
N LEU A 39 -1.37 -12.26 39.67
CA LEU A 39 -2.15 -11.88 38.50
C LEU A 39 -1.66 -12.67 37.30
N THR A 40 -2.54 -13.45 36.68
CA THR A 40 -2.21 -14.20 35.46
C THR A 40 -2.43 -13.34 34.22
N LEU A 41 -1.48 -13.40 33.28
CA LEU A 41 -1.53 -12.65 32.03
C LEU A 41 -1.03 -13.51 30.86
N SER A 42 -1.81 -13.56 29.79
CA SER A 42 -1.45 -14.25 28.56
C SER A 42 -0.72 -13.31 27.61
N SER A 43 0.41 -13.76 27.08
CA SER A 43 1.25 -12.97 26.18
C SER A 43 2.07 -13.86 25.23
N PHE A 44 3.03 -13.24 24.55
CA PHE A 44 3.96 -13.85 23.62
C PHE A 44 5.40 -13.69 24.12
N GLY A 45 6.19 -14.72 23.91
CA GLY A 45 7.60 -14.81 24.25
C GLY A 45 8.46 -15.12 23.04
N LEU A 46 9.69 -14.63 23.05
CA LEU A 46 10.68 -14.85 22.01
C LEU A 46 12.02 -15.24 22.64
N VAL A 47 12.62 -16.31 22.12
CA VAL A 47 13.96 -16.77 22.51
C VAL A 47 14.82 -16.82 21.26
N ALA A 48 15.98 -16.20 21.29
CA ALA A 48 17.03 -16.32 20.30
C ALA A 48 18.23 -17.03 20.90
N HIS A 49 18.81 -17.97 20.15
CA HIS A 49 20.06 -18.66 20.48
C HIS A 49 21.07 -18.46 19.36
N CYS A 50 22.05 -17.60 19.60
CA CYS A 50 23.05 -17.18 18.63
C CYS A 50 24.33 -17.99 18.76
N GLN A 51 24.88 -18.42 17.62
CA GLN A 51 26.15 -19.13 17.51
C GLN A 51 27.06 -18.41 16.52
N PRO A 52 28.37 -18.31 16.78
CA PRO A 52 29.30 -17.68 15.88
C PRO A 52 29.43 -18.52 14.60
N VAL A 53 29.53 -17.86 13.45
CA VAL A 53 29.90 -18.55 12.20
C VAL A 53 31.40 -18.69 12.17
N VAL A 54 31.92 -19.90 11.98
CA VAL A 54 33.36 -20.20 12.13
C VAL A 54 34.01 -20.83 10.90
N ASP A 55 33.21 -21.21 9.90
CA ASP A 55 33.68 -21.90 8.70
C ASP A 55 34.04 -20.96 7.54
N CYS A 56 34.10 -19.65 7.80
CA CYS A 56 34.44 -18.67 6.79
C CYS A 56 35.94 -18.63 6.51
N LEU A 57 36.28 -18.65 5.23
CA LEU A 57 37.62 -18.43 4.69
C LEU A 57 37.83 -16.93 4.50
N VAL A 58 38.92 -16.41 5.07
CA VAL A 58 39.32 -15.01 4.97
C VAL A 58 40.75 -14.93 4.49
N ASP A 59 40.96 -14.38 3.30
CA ASP A 59 42.28 -13.95 2.86
C ASP A 59 42.53 -12.53 3.36
N SER A 60 43.13 -12.40 4.55
CA SER A 60 43.41 -11.11 5.16
C SER A 60 44.69 -10.44 4.65
N GLU A 61 45.53 -11.15 3.87
CA GLU A 61 46.83 -10.67 3.44
C GLU A 61 46.80 -10.05 2.03
N SER A 62 45.86 -10.45 1.18
CA SER A 62 45.69 -9.81 -0.13
C SER A 62 44.78 -8.58 -0.03
N MET A 63 45.13 -7.50 -0.75
CA MET A 63 44.23 -6.33 -0.90
C MET A 63 42.87 -6.69 -1.53
N GLN A 64 42.78 -7.87 -2.16
CA GLN A 64 41.56 -8.49 -2.66
C GLN A 64 41.05 -9.51 -1.64
N SER A 65 40.73 -9.07 -0.42
CA SER A 65 40.27 -9.98 0.62
C SER A 65 38.98 -10.68 0.18
N ILE A 66 39.08 -11.97 -0.13
CA ILE A 66 37.92 -12.83 -0.37
C ILE A 66 37.40 -13.24 1.00
N PHE A 67 36.15 -12.88 1.29
CA PHE A 67 35.42 -13.40 2.45
C PHE A 67 34.38 -14.40 1.96
N TYR A 68 34.56 -15.68 2.30
CA TYR A 68 33.74 -16.76 1.78
C TYR A 68 33.29 -17.70 2.89
N CYS A 69 31.98 -17.90 3.05
CA CYS A 69 31.40 -18.81 4.04
C CYS A 69 30.56 -19.89 3.33
N PRO A 70 31.05 -21.14 3.28
CA PRO A 70 30.40 -22.24 2.57
C PRO A 70 29.13 -22.78 3.26
N SER A 71 28.94 -22.54 4.56
CA SER A 71 27.78 -23.00 5.32
C SER A 71 26.42 -22.48 4.84
N PHE A 72 26.39 -21.42 4.03
CA PHE A 72 25.15 -20.81 3.52
C PHE A 72 24.76 -21.33 2.13
N ASN A 73 23.48 -21.17 1.78
CA ASN A 73 22.95 -21.54 0.48
C ASN A 73 22.20 -20.35 -0.20
N PRO A 74 22.76 -19.73 -1.25
CA PRO A 74 24.10 -19.96 -1.77
C PRO A 74 25.19 -19.54 -0.76
N PRO A 75 26.44 -20.02 -0.92
CA PRO A 75 27.55 -19.61 -0.08
C PRO A 75 27.67 -18.09 -0.01
N TYR A 76 27.93 -17.58 1.19
CA TYR A 76 28.10 -16.14 1.36
C TYR A 76 29.47 -15.72 0.84
N ASN A 77 29.52 -14.79 -0.11
CA ASN A 77 30.76 -14.34 -0.74
C ASN A 77 30.80 -12.82 -0.88
N VAL A 78 31.90 -12.22 -0.42
CA VAL A 78 32.22 -10.81 -0.65
C VAL A 78 33.57 -10.76 -1.36
N SER A 79 33.55 -10.41 -2.65
CA SER A 79 34.72 -10.50 -3.54
C SER A 79 35.28 -9.14 -4.02
N SER A 80 34.69 -7.99 -3.65
CA SER A 80 35.04 -6.68 -4.25
C SER A 80 35.20 -5.54 -3.22
N LEU A 81 36.25 -4.73 -3.43
CA LEU A 81 36.53 -3.42 -2.80
C LEU A 81 35.48 -2.35 -3.15
N ALA A 82 34.84 -2.44 -4.33
CA ALA A 82 33.83 -1.47 -4.77
C ALA A 82 32.45 -1.75 -4.16
N ASN A 83 32.18 -3.01 -3.81
CA ASN A 83 30.93 -3.37 -3.13
C ASN A 83 30.97 -3.03 -1.64
N SER A 84 32.13 -2.85 -1.00
CA SER A 84 32.22 -2.70 0.47
C SER A 84 31.77 -1.35 1.03
N LEU A 85 31.78 -0.27 0.24
CA LEU A 85 31.14 1.00 0.64
C LEU A 85 29.60 0.89 0.60
N ALA A 86 29.06 -0.03 -0.21
CA ALA A 86 27.63 -0.34 -0.30
C ALA A 86 27.20 -1.58 0.51
N SER A 87 28.13 -2.46 0.89
CA SER A 87 27.90 -3.75 1.57
C SER A 87 28.40 -3.80 3.01
N GLY A 88 29.04 -2.73 3.50
CA GLY A 88 29.51 -2.57 4.88
C GLY A 88 28.41 -2.24 5.89
N TYR A 89 27.14 -2.32 5.48
CA TYR A 89 26.02 -2.15 6.39
C TYR A 89 25.84 -3.42 7.20
N SER A 90 25.73 -3.20 8.51
CA SER A 90 25.31 -4.23 9.43
C SER A 90 23.87 -4.64 9.09
N ARG A 91 23.56 -5.93 9.16
CA ARG A 91 22.26 -6.46 8.73
C ARG A 91 21.94 -7.78 9.42
N ILE A 92 20.66 -8.12 9.43
CA ILE A 92 20.06 -9.34 10.00
C ILE A 92 19.19 -10.01 8.95
N ASP A 93 19.72 -11.00 8.25
CA ASP A 93 19.00 -11.66 7.17
C ASP A 93 18.23 -12.87 7.70
N LEU A 94 16.97 -13.01 7.33
CA LEU A 94 16.17 -14.19 7.65
C LEU A 94 16.74 -15.43 6.94
N LEU A 95 16.93 -16.51 7.70
CA LEU A 95 17.63 -17.73 7.28
C LEU A 95 16.75 -18.96 7.57
N ASN A 96 16.56 -19.82 6.59
CA ASN A 96 15.93 -21.13 6.83
C ASN A 96 16.95 -22.08 7.46
N LEU A 97 16.66 -22.54 8.68
CA LEU A 97 17.54 -23.42 9.47
C LEU A 97 17.81 -24.79 8.83
N THR A 98 16.95 -25.25 7.91
CA THR A 98 17.06 -26.59 7.31
C THR A 98 18.09 -26.63 6.18
N ASN A 99 18.13 -25.57 5.36
CA ASN A 99 18.96 -25.52 4.16
C ASN A 99 19.96 -24.35 4.17
N ASN A 100 20.04 -23.59 5.27
CA ASN A 100 20.82 -22.37 5.42
C ASN A 100 20.62 -21.36 4.28
N ALA A 101 19.43 -21.35 3.68
CA ALA A 101 19.09 -20.42 2.61
C ALA A 101 18.52 -19.12 3.15
N LEU A 102 18.95 -18.01 2.55
CA LEU A 102 18.42 -16.69 2.88
C LEU A 102 17.03 -16.51 2.27
N SER A 103 16.16 -15.85 3.03
CA SER A 103 14.83 -15.45 2.56
C SER A 103 14.97 -14.12 1.84
N GLY A 104 14.83 -14.11 0.52
CA GLY A 104 15.14 -12.97 -0.35
C GLY A 104 14.23 -11.74 -0.24
N GLY A 105 13.51 -11.55 0.87
CA GLY A 105 12.56 -10.44 1.02
C GLY A 105 11.65 -10.52 2.25
N GLY A 106 12.17 -10.96 3.40
CA GLY A 106 11.39 -11.03 4.64
C GLY A 106 10.93 -12.43 5.01
N TYR A 107 10.03 -12.52 5.99
CA TYR A 107 9.50 -13.79 6.49
C TYR A 107 8.53 -14.39 5.44
N PRO A 108 8.74 -15.65 5.01
CA PRO A 108 7.88 -16.26 4.02
C PRO A 108 6.46 -16.45 4.57
N LEU A 109 5.47 -15.85 3.90
CA LEU A 109 4.06 -15.85 4.32
C LEU A 109 3.39 -17.24 4.33
N ASP A 110 4.02 -18.26 3.75
CA ASP A 110 3.51 -19.65 3.73
C ASP A 110 4.34 -20.60 4.61
N SER A 111 5.27 -20.07 5.40
CA SER A 111 6.23 -20.86 6.15
C SER A 111 5.77 -21.11 7.58
N VAL A 112 5.31 -22.33 7.89
CA VAL A 112 4.98 -22.78 9.26
C VAL A 112 6.25 -22.97 10.13
N LEU A 113 7.37 -22.34 9.79
CA LEU A 113 8.65 -22.54 10.45
C LEU A 113 8.71 -21.72 11.75
N ASN A 114 8.50 -22.42 12.85
CA ASN A 114 8.88 -22.06 14.21
C ASN A 114 9.62 -23.28 14.79
N PRO A 115 10.93 -23.23 15.02
CA PRO A 115 11.81 -22.05 14.97
C PRO A 115 12.14 -21.53 13.56
N TYR A 116 12.65 -20.30 13.52
CA TYR A 116 13.22 -19.66 12.33
C TYR A 116 14.64 -19.15 12.57
N GLY A 117 15.46 -19.09 11.52
CA GLY A 117 16.85 -18.64 11.64
C GLY A 117 17.03 -17.17 11.28
N ALA A 118 18.04 -16.54 11.85
CA ALA A 118 18.51 -15.22 11.46
C ALA A 118 20.03 -15.21 11.34
N ARG A 119 20.56 -14.73 10.22
CA ARG A 119 21.99 -14.47 10.03
C ARG A 119 22.26 -13.02 10.38
N ILE A 120 23.11 -12.80 11.37
CA ILE A 120 23.51 -11.47 11.83
C ILE A 120 24.92 -11.17 11.32
N ILE A 121 25.09 -9.99 10.73
CA ILE A 121 26.39 -9.44 10.33
C ILE A 121 26.48 -8.03 10.90
N PHE A 122 27.43 -7.79 11.81
CA PHE A 122 27.70 -6.46 12.35
C PHE A 122 29.07 -5.97 11.92
N TYR A 123 29.18 -4.68 11.59
CA TYR A 123 30.43 -4.02 11.21
C TYR A 123 30.72 -2.86 12.16
N TRP A 124 31.95 -2.77 12.66
CA TRP A 124 32.44 -1.67 13.47
C TRP A 124 33.77 -1.14 12.90
N PRO A 125 33.85 0.16 12.59
CA PRO A 125 35.11 0.78 12.23
C PRO A 125 36.01 0.92 13.47
N ASP A 126 37.29 0.60 13.31
CA ASP A 126 38.34 0.84 14.30
C ASP A 126 38.84 2.28 14.19
N ASN A 127 37.94 3.22 14.45
CA ASN A 127 38.20 4.66 14.35
C ASN A 127 38.04 5.38 15.69
N THR A 128 37.84 4.63 16.78
CA THR A 128 37.70 5.18 18.13
C THR A 128 38.64 4.46 19.06
N ASP A 129 39.63 5.18 19.61
CA ASP A 129 40.66 4.67 20.53
C ASP A 129 40.08 3.99 21.79
N ASP A 130 38.79 4.19 22.09
CA ASP A 130 38.11 3.68 23.28
C ASP A 130 37.48 2.28 23.10
N THR A 131 37.46 1.71 21.90
CA THR A 131 36.79 0.41 21.66
C THR A 131 37.80 -0.73 21.54
N ILE A 132 37.79 -1.65 22.52
CA ILE A 132 38.64 -2.84 22.50
C ILE A 132 37.92 -3.95 21.74
N PHE A 133 38.51 -4.41 20.64
CA PHE A 133 38.02 -5.53 19.85
C PHE A 133 38.70 -6.87 20.22
N PRO A 134 38.04 -8.01 19.96
CA PRO A 134 38.64 -9.32 20.14
C PRO A 134 39.90 -9.55 19.29
N PRO A 135 40.81 -10.42 19.76
CA PRO A 135 42.01 -10.77 18.99
C PRO A 135 41.67 -11.52 17.70
N ARG A 136 42.58 -11.47 16.72
CA ARG A 136 42.48 -12.22 15.46
C ARG A 136 42.27 -13.71 15.70
N GLY A 137 41.36 -14.31 14.91
CA GLY A 137 41.02 -15.73 15.02
C GLY A 137 40.00 -16.07 16.09
N THR A 138 39.44 -15.07 16.80
CA THR A 138 38.31 -15.28 17.71
C THR A 138 37.09 -15.79 16.90
N PRO A 139 36.41 -16.87 17.31
CA PRO A 139 35.32 -17.45 16.54
C PRO A 139 34.19 -16.44 16.25
N GLY A 140 33.75 -16.35 14.99
CA GLY A 140 32.74 -15.38 14.54
C GLY A 140 33.25 -13.97 14.27
N TRP A 141 34.48 -13.65 14.69
CA TRP A 141 35.09 -12.34 14.49
C TRP A 141 36.06 -12.34 13.33
N TYR A 142 35.97 -11.28 12.54
CA TYR A 142 36.73 -11.11 11.34
C TYR A 142 37.19 -9.65 11.23
N GLN A 143 38.31 -9.44 10.56
CA GLN A 143 38.87 -8.12 10.40
C GLN A 143 39.62 -7.97 9.09
N ARG A 144 39.50 -6.78 8.51
CA ARG A 144 40.05 -6.39 7.21
C ARG A 144 40.70 -5.03 7.36
N ASN A 145 41.80 -4.86 6.66
CA ASN A 145 42.43 -3.57 6.52
C ASN A 145 41.66 -2.71 5.50
N MET A 146 41.14 -1.55 5.90
CA MET A 146 40.42 -0.64 5.00
C MET A 146 41.40 0.33 4.32
N ASP A 147 42.40 0.85 5.05
CA ASP A 147 43.46 1.75 4.57
C ASP A 147 44.77 1.52 5.36
N TYR A 148 45.84 2.32 5.17
CA TYR A 148 47.12 2.14 5.88
C TYR A 148 47.05 2.21 7.42
N SER A 149 45.96 2.72 8.00
CA SER A 149 45.83 2.95 9.45
C SER A 149 44.46 2.62 10.03
N SER A 150 43.54 2.00 9.28
CA SER A 150 42.17 1.74 9.76
C SER A 150 41.76 0.29 9.51
N TYR A 151 41.24 -0.35 10.55
CA TYR A 151 40.67 -1.69 10.48
C TYR A 151 39.14 -1.62 10.50
N MET A 152 38.51 -2.53 9.78
CA MET A 152 37.09 -2.82 9.96
C MET A 152 36.97 -4.18 10.64
N TYR A 153 36.33 -4.21 11.80
CA TYR A 153 35.95 -5.44 12.47
C TYR A 153 34.53 -5.79 12.08
N TRP A 154 34.26 -7.07 11.82
CA TRP A 154 32.90 -7.55 11.72
C TRP A 154 32.70 -8.85 12.47
N TYR A 155 31.47 -9.02 12.93
CA TYR A 155 31.02 -10.21 13.61
C TYR A 155 29.93 -10.88 12.77
N MET A 156 30.03 -12.19 12.59
CA MET A 156 29.00 -12.97 11.92
C MET A 156 28.49 -14.12 12.79
N SER A 157 27.17 -14.22 12.91
CA SER A 157 26.49 -15.23 13.71
C SER A 157 25.20 -15.70 13.06
N THR A 158 24.79 -16.91 13.39
CA THR A 158 23.46 -17.44 13.10
C THR A 158 22.70 -17.61 14.41
N CYS A 159 21.49 -17.08 14.47
CA CYS A 159 20.59 -17.20 15.60
C CYS A 159 19.40 -18.08 15.24
N ASN A 160 19.13 -19.06 16.09
CA ASN A 160 17.87 -19.80 16.08
C ASN A 160 16.86 -19.02 16.94
N MET A 161 15.75 -18.60 16.35
CA MET A 161 14.69 -17.83 17.00
C MET A 161 13.44 -18.68 17.13
N THR A 162 12.91 -18.80 18.35
CA THR A 162 11.71 -19.58 18.66
C THR A 162 10.67 -18.70 19.34
N ALA A 163 9.45 -18.73 18.82
CA ALA A 163 8.31 -18.00 19.34
C ALA A 163 7.43 -18.88 20.25
N TYR A 164 6.97 -18.32 21.36
CA TYR A 164 6.14 -19.00 22.35
C TYR A 164 4.90 -18.19 22.72
N ASN A 165 3.80 -18.90 22.94
CA ASN A 165 2.65 -18.39 23.70
C ASN A 165 2.92 -18.66 25.17
N VAL A 166 2.82 -17.63 26.00
CA VAL A 166 3.19 -17.69 27.41
C VAL A 166 2.07 -17.22 28.31
N SER A 167 1.98 -17.85 29.47
CA SER A 167 1.13 -17.46 30.59
C SER A 167 2.06 -17.04 31.71
N LEU A 168 2.00 -15.77 32.12
CA LEU A 168 2.84 -15.22 33.18
C LEU A 168 2.01 -15.01 34.44
N SER A 169 2.61 -15.27 35.60
CA SER A 169 2.15 -14.81 36.90
C SER A 169 2.95 -13.57 37.31
N TYR A 170 2.23 -12.53 37.68
CA TYR A 170 2.76 -11.26 38.14
C TYR A 170 2.39 -11.01 39.60
N SER A 171 3.39 -10.69 40.43
CA SER A 171 3.19 -10.35 41.84
C SER A 171 4.05 -9.16 42.24
N THR A 172 3.46 -8.29 43.06
CA THR A 172 4.11 -7.10 43.64
C THR A 172 4.15 -7.13 45.17
N LEU A 173 3.63 -8.18 45.81
CA LEU A 173 3.51 -8.25 47.28
C LEU A 173 4.86 -8.24 47.98
N ASP A 174 5.89 -8.81 47.35
CA ASP A 174 7.25 -8.85 47.90
C ASP A 174 8.02 -7.53 47.73
N GLY A 175 7.32 -6.45 47.34
CA GLY A 175 7.91 -5.12 47.14
C GLY A 175 8.74 -4.99 45.85
N ASN A 176 8.81 -6.03 45.04
CA ASN A 176 9.44 -5.98 43.72
C ASN A 176 8.50 -6.55 42.65
N ASN A 177 8.56 -5.99 41.45
CA ASN A 177 7.76 -6.44 40.31
C ASN A 177 8.35 -7.76 39.80
N SER A 178 7.72 -8.89 40.17
CA SER A 178 8.19 -10.21 39.77
C SER A 178 7.32 -10.79 38.64
N TYR A 179 7.99 -11.42 37.68
CA TYR A 179 7.36 -12.17 36.59
C TYR A 179 7.84 -13.60 36.64
N THR A 180 6.91 -14.54 36.62
CA THR A 180 7.21 -15.98 36.55
C THR A 180 6.27 -16.64 35.55
N PHE A 181 6.63 -17.79 35.00
CA PHE A 181 5.72 -18.54 34.15
C PHE A 181 4.65 -19.22 35.00
N ALA A 182 3.38 -18.90 34.74
CA ALA A 182 2.24 -19.58 35.36
C ALA A 182 2.05 -20.98 34.79
N ASP A 183 2.31 -21.14 33.48
CA ASP A 183 2.27 -22.40 32.76
C ASP A 183 3.53 -22.56 31.90
N LEU A 184 3.83 -23.81 31.51
CA LEU A 184 4.92 -24.10 30.58
C LEU A 184 4.72 -23.35 29.24
N PRO A 185 5.73 -22.62 28.74
CA PRO A 185 5.66 -21.97 27.43
C PRO A 185 5.32 -22.97 26.32
N VAL A 186 4.34 -22.62 25.49
CA VAL A 186 3.88 -23.44 24.37
C VAL A 186 4.34 -22.81 23.07
N LEU A 187 4.81 -23.59 22.09
CA LEU A 187 5.20 -23.05 20.78
C LEU A 187 4.06 -22.26 20.15
N SER A 188 4.36 -21.05 19.69
CA SER A 188 3.40 -20.19 19.02
C SER A 188 2.94 -20.79 17.69
N ASN A 189 1.71 -20.46 17.31
CA ASN A 189 1.15 -20.78 16.00
C ASN A 189 1.83 -19.94 14.88
N PHE A 190 1.48 -20.24 13.64
CA PHE A 190 1.99 -19.53 12.48
C PHE A 190 1.69 -18.01 12.53
N ASP A 191 0.47 -17.61 12.88
CA ASP A 191 0.07 -16.19 12.88
C ASP A 191 0.94 -15.35 13.83
N THR A 192 1.11 -15.80 15.07
CA THR A 192 1.96 -15.14 16.06
C THR A 192 3.43 -15.16 15.63
N THR A 193 3.91 -16.30 15.14
CA THR A 193 5.30 -16.45 14.66
C THR A 193 5.59 -15.48 13.53
N SER A 194 4.68 -15.36 12.57
CA SER A 194 4.82 -14.47 11.42
C SER A 194 4.87 -13.00 11.83
N ALA A 195 4.07 -12.60 12.82
CA ALA A 195 4.11 -11.24 13.36
C ALA A 195 5.42 -10.94 14.10
N LEU A 196 5.92 -11.88 14.91
CA LEU A 196 7.20 -11.73 15.60
C LEU A 196 8.37 -11.58 14.62
N PHE A 197 8.39 -12.39 13.56
CA PHE A 197 9.47 -12.36 12.59
C PHE A 197 9.32 -11.29 11.51
N ALA A 198 8.13 -10.71 11.34
CA ALA A 198 7.95 -9.51 10.49
C ALA A 198 8.77 -8.31 10.99
N ALA A 199 9.11 -8.25 12.29
CA ALA A 199 10.02 -7.24 12.82
C ALA A 199 11.47 -7.38 12.32
N LEU A 200 11.82 -8.53 11.72
CA LEU A 200 13.12 -8.80 11.10
C LEU A 200 13.11 -8.50 9.60
N ASP A 201 11.97 -8.05 9.06
CA ASP A 201 11.89 -7.61 7.67
C ASP A 201 12.86 -6.44 7.42
N SER A 202 13.37 -6.37 6.20
CA SER A 202 14.21 -5.28 5.67
C SER A 202 13.73 -3.88 6.05
N ALA A 203 12.42 -3.64 6.15
CA ALA A 203 11.86 -2.34 6.53
C ALA A 203 12.15 -1.94 8.00
N TYR A 204 12.32 -2.92 8.90
CA TYR A 204 12.52 -2.72 10.34
C TYR A 204 13.96 -3.01 10.78
N GLN A 205 14.65 -3.85 10.03
CA GLN A 205 15.99 -4.38 10.27
C GLN A 205 17.02 -3.29 10.64
N THR A 206 17.04 -2.15 9.94
CA THR A 206 18.03 -1.08 10.21
C THR A 206 17.98 -0.58 11.65
N ASN A 207 16.79 -0.33 12.19
CA ASN A 207 16.64 0.17 13.56
C ASN A 207 16.99 -0.89 14.60
N LEU A 208 16.65 -2.15 14.33
CA LEU A 208 17.03 -3.28 15.17
C LEU A 208 18.55 -3.45 15.20
N VAL A 209 19.19 -3.39 14.03
CA VAL A 209 20.65 -3.45 13.89
C VAL A 209 21.33 -2.32 14.66
N ASP A 210 20.87 -1.08 14.49
CA ASP A 210 21.47 0.08 15.17
C ASP A 210 21.31 -0.02 16.69
N TYR A 211 20.16 -0.48 17.17
CA TYR A 211 19.94 -0.76 18.58
C TYR A 211 20.91 -1.82 19.11
N LEU A 212 21.04 -2.96 18.42
CA LEU A 212 21.93 -4.05 18.84
C LEU A 212 23.39 -3.61 18.83
N LYS A 213 23.85 -2.91 17.78
CA LYS A 213 25.23 -2.42 17.71
C LYS A 213 25.58 -1.47 18.85
N THR A 214 24.63 -0.59 19.19
CA THR A 214 24.82 0.39 20.27
C THR A 214 24.94 -0.31 21.61
N ASN A 215 24.05 -1.27 21.90
CA ASN A 215 24.05 -1.97 23.19
C ASN A 215 25.15 -3.03 23.34
N LEU A 216 25.58 -3.64 22.22
CA LEU A 216 26.66 -4.63 22.24
C LEU A 216 28.05 -4.01 22.32
N ARG A 217 28.18 -2.69 22.12
CA ARG A 217 29.48 -2.00 22.06
C ARG A 217 30.33 -2.19 23.32
N THR A 218 29.71 -2.21 24.50
CA THR A 218 30.41 -2.44 25.78
C THR A 218 30.76 -3.90 26.01
N SER A 219 30.20 -4.81 25.20
CA SER A 219 30.37 -6.26 25.32
C SER A 219 31.37 -6.84 24.32
N LEU A 220 31.95 -6.02 23.44
CA LEU A 220 32.83 -6.49 22.35
C LEU A 220 34.09 -7.20 22.87
N ALA A 221 34.60 -6.81 24.05
CA ALA A 221 35.79 -7.42 24.65
C ALA A 221 35.50 -8.72 25.44
N LEU A 222 34.23 -9.15 25.51
CA LEU A 222 33.86 -10.37 26.24
C LEU A 222 34.31 -11.64 25.47
N PRO A 223 34.53 -12.76 26.17
CA PRO A 223 34.73 -14.06 25.54
C PRO A 223 33.57 -14.41 24.60
N THR A 224 33.85 -15.15 23.52
CA THR A 224 32.86 -15.46 22.48
C THR A 224 31.57 -16.08 23.01
N GLU A 225 31.66 -16.98 24.00
CA GLU A 225 30.49 -17.61 24.61
C GLU A 225 29.61 -16.57 25.33
N THR A 226 30.23 -15.75 26.19
CA THR A 226 29.54 -14.68 26.92
C THR A 226 28.96 -13.64 25.97
N PHE A 227 29.72 -13.24 24.93
CA PHE A 227 29.23 -12.33 23.90
C PHE A 227 27.98 -12.88 23.19
N ASN A 228 27.97 -14.17 22.85
CA ASN A 228 26.82 -14.80 22.20
C ASN A 228 25.60 -14.90 23.13
N THR A 229 25.79 -15.11 24.42
CA THR A 229 24.69 -15.06 25.40
C THR A 229 24.11 -13.65 25.49
N VAL A 230 24.97 -12.62 25.54
CA VAL A 230 24.52 -11.22 25.54
C VAL A 230 23.81 -10.86 24.23
N LEU A 231 24.34 -11.30 23.09
CA LEU A 231 23.71 -11.13 21.77
C LEU A 231 22.35 -11.82 21.72
N SER A 232 22.26 -13.07 22.17
CA SER A 232 21.02 -13.86 22.23
C SER A 232 19.92 -13.16 23.03
N ARG A 233 20.26 -12.66 24.22
CA ARG A 233 19.33 -11.91 25.07
C ARG A 233 18.91 -10.58 24.44
N ASN A 234 19.86 -9.80 23.94
CA ASN A 234 19.55 -8.52 23.27
C ASN A 234 18.73 -8.71 22.00
N MET A 235 19.01 -9.77 21.22
CA MET A 235 18.26 -10.11 20.02
C MET A 235 16.82 -10.48 20.37
N SER A 236 16.62 -11.34 21.37
CA SER A 236 15.29 -11.70 21.88
C SER A 236 14.53 -10.45 22.33
N TYR A 237 15.17 -9.64 23.19
CA TYR A 237 14.59 -8.45 23.79
C TYR A 237 14.17 -7.41 22.74
N ALA A 238 15.10 -7.07 21.84
CA ALA A 238 14.90 -6.05 20.83
C ALA A 238 13.91 -6.51 19.77
N ALA A 239 14.04 -7.74 19.24
CA ALA A 239 13.10 -8.25 18.25
C ALA A 239 11.67 -8.32 18.80
N MET A 240 11.50 -8.72 20.07
CA MET A 240 10.18 -8.69 20.73
C MET A 240 9.62 -7.26 20.80
N GLY A 241 10.45 -6.29 21.18
CA GLY A 241 10.02 -4.90 21.26
C GLY A 241 9.71 -4.29 19.88
N PHE A 242 10.49 -4.58 18.84
CA PHE A 242 10.17 -4.13 17.47
C PHE A 242 8.94 -4.82 16.88
N ALA A 243 8.62 -6.04 17.31
CA ALA A 243 7.39 -6.74 16.94
C ALA A 243 6.15 -6.26 17.73
N SER A 244 6.33 -5.68 18.91
CA SER A 244 5.24 -5.22 19.79
C SER A 244 4.11 -4.43 19.11
N PRO A 245 4.34 -3.55 18.12
CA PRO A 245 3.26 -2.75 17.54
C PRO A 245 2.30 -3.57 16.65
N LEU A 246 2.68 -4.82 16.34
CA LEU A 246 1.87 -5.80 15.63
C LEU A 246 0.90 -6.55 16.56
N PHE A 247 0.98 -6.30 17.85
CA PHE A 247 0.10 -6.86 18.86
C PHE A 247 -0.81 -5.76 19.44
N GLU A 248 -1.98 -6.18 19.90
CA GLU A 248 -2.98 -5.34 20.56
C GLU A 248 -3.17 -5.81 22.00
N ARG A 249 -3.43 -4.87 22.90
CA ARG A 249 -3.74 -5.19 24.30
C ARG A 249 -5.24 -5.36 24.44
N ASP A 250 -5.65 -6.47 25.04
CA ASP A 250 -7.03 -6.65 25.48
C ASP A 250 -7.08 -6.69 27.02
N ASN A 251 -8.04 -5.98 27.59
CA ASN A 251 -8.21 -5.92 29.04
C ASN A 251 -9.30 -6.91 29.42
N SER A 252 -8.93 -8.08 29.95
CA SER A 252 -9.90 -9.07 30.43
C SER A 252 -10.15 -8.94 31.94
N THR A 253 -11.28 -9.48 32.38
CA THR A 253 -11.67 -9.55 33.80
C THR A 253 -10.73 -10.43 34.65
N SER A 254 -9.93 -11.30 34.05
CA SER A 254 -8.91 -12.13 34.73
C SER A 254 -7.49 -11.56 34.64
N GLY A 255 -7.32 -10.35 34.10
CA GLY A 255 -6.02 -9.72 33.85
C GLY A 255 -5.90 -9.18 32.42
N SER A 256 -4.89 -8.34 32.16
CA SER A 256 -4.60 -7.87 30.80
C SER A 256 -3.96 -8.97 29.96
N SER A 257 -4.50 -9.23 28.77
CA SER A 257 -3.93 -10.12 27.77
C SER A 257 -3.35 -9.33 26.58
N ILE A 258 -2.36 -9.90 25.91
CA ILE A 258 -1.87 -9.37 24.64
C ILE A 258 -2.34 -10.31 23.52
N LEU A 259 -3.07 -9.75 22.57
CA LEU A 259 -3.61 -10.44 21.41
C LEU A 259 -2.89 -9.99 20.13
N LEU A 260 -2.93 -10.80 19.09
CA LEU A 260 -2.42 -10.39 17.79
C LEU A 260 -3.33 -9.30 17.20
N ARG A 261 -2.76 -8.14 16.86
CA ARG A 261 -3.52 -7.11 16.11
C ARG A 261 -3.83 -7.72 14.75
N SER A 262 -5.06 -7.61 14.27
CA SER A 262 -5.57 -8.22 13.03
C SER A 262 -4.93 -7.69 11.73
N ALA A 263 -3.65 -7.31 11.77
CA ALA A 263 -2.85 -6.78 10.68
C ALA A 263 -2.04 -7.85 9.92
N SER A 264 -2.30 -9.15 10.13
CA SER A 264 -1.80 -10.20 9.23
C SER A 264 -2.57 -10.27 7.90
N ARG A 265 -3.57 -9.40 7.69
CA ARG A 265 -4.27 -9.28 6.40
C ARG A 265 -3.94 -7.95 5.76
N TYR A 266 -3.28 -8.04 4.60
CA TYR A 266 -3.35 -7.03 3.54
C TYR A 266 -4.71 -6.30 3.58
N PRO A 267 -4.75 -4.98 3.38
CA PRO A 267 -5.99 -4.23 3.45
C PRO A 267 -6.93 -4.69 2.33
N LEU A 268 -7.76 -5.69 2.61
CA LEU A 268 -8.88 -6.12 1.77
C LEU A 268 -9.78 -4.93 1.43
N ALA A 269 -9.77 -3.89 2.25
CA ALA A 269 -10.42 -2.61 1.98
C ALA A 269 -9.85 -1.90 0.73
N HIS A 270 -8.53 -1.87 0.52
CA HIS A 270 -7.98 -1.24 -0.68
C HIS A 270 -8.21 -2.09 -1.93
N LEU A 271 -8.13 -3.41 -1.80
CA LEU A 271 -8.42 -4.33 -2.90
C LEU A 271 -9.91 -4.29 -3.28
N SER A 272 -10.82 -4.19 -2.30
CA SER A 272 -12.25 -4.01 -2.55
C SER A 272 -12.57 -2.66 -3.17
N THR A 273 -11.88 -1.58 -2.77
CA THR A 273 -12.06 -0.26 -3.43
C THR A 273 -11.60 -0.30 -4.88
N VAL A 274 -10.48 -0.96 -5.20
CA VAL A 274 -10.01 -1.10 -6.58
C VAL A 274 -10.98 -1.93 -7.41
N LEU A 275 -11.49 -3.04 -6.86
CA LEU A 275 -12.51 -3.87 -7.53
C LEU A 275 -13.82 -3.10 -7.73
N ALA A 276 -14.26 -2.30 -6.75
CA ALA A 276 -15.46 -1.48 -6.87
C ALA A 276 -15.32 -0.41 -7.96
N ILE A 277 -14.16 0.25 -8.05
CA ILE A 277 -13.86 1.24 -9.10
C ILE A 277 -13.82 0.59 -10.48
N LEU A 278 -13.22 -0.60 -10.61
CA LEU A 278 -13.22 -1.35 -11.88
C LEU A 278 -14.65 -1.73 -12.31
N TYR A 279 -15.48 -2.16 -11.36
CA TYR A 279 -16.86 -2.53 -11.63
C TYR A 279 -17.71 -1.33 -12.06
N THR A 280 -17.56 -0.17 -11.39
CA THR A 280 -18.30 1.05 -11.76
C THR A 280 -17.88 1.56 -13.14
N TYR A 281 -16.60 1.47 -13.49
CA TYR A 281 -16.10 1.87 -14.81
C TYR A 281 -16.63 0.96 -15.92
N ALA A 282 -16.66 -0.36 -15.69
CA ALA A 282 -17.23 -1.33 -16.63
C ALA A 282 -18.74 -1.10 -16.84
N LEU A 283 -19.48 -0.80 -15.77
CA LEU A 283 -20.91 -0.53 -15.84
C LEU A 283 -21.21 0.77 -16.59
N LEU A 284 -20.43 1.83 -16.36
CA LEU A 284 -20.54 3.09 -17.11
C LEU A 284 -20.27 2.89 -18.60
N ALA A 285 -19.23 2.14 -18.97
CA ALA A 285 -18.94 1.83 -20.37
C ALA A 285 -20.10 1.07 -21.06
N LEU A 286 -20.74 0.15 -20.32
CA LEU A 286 -21.90 -0.61 -20.80
C LEU A 286 -23.13 0.30 -20.98
N LEU A 287 -23.39 1.21 -20.05
CA LEU A 287 -24.48 2.18 -20.18
C LEU A 287 -24.28 3.14 -21.36
N VAL A 288 -23.05 3.62 -21.58
CA VAL A 288 -22.73 4.50 -22.73
C VAL A 288 -22.91 3.75 -24.04
N THR A 289 -22.43 2.51 -24.14
CA THR A 289 -22.60 1.70 -25.35
C THR A 289 -24.07 1.36 -25.60
N ALA A 290 -24.82 0.96 -24.57
CA ALA A 290 -26.26 0.73 -24.69
C ALA A 290 -27.01 2.01 -25.16
N SER A 291 -26.69 3.16 -24.57
CA SER A 291 -27.30 4.45 -24.95
C SER A 291 -26.95 4.87 -26.38
N SER A 292 -25.73 4.57 -26.83
CA SER A 292 -25.29 4.86 -28.20
C SER A 292 -25.99 3.98 -29.23
N VAL A 293 -26.29 2.73 -28.88
CA VAL A 293 -27.04 1.79 -29.75
C VAL A 293 -28.53 2.16 -29.80
N THR A 294 -29.11 2.67 -28.72
CA THR A 294 -30.53 3.06 -28.69
C THR A 294 -30.81 4.42 -29.33
N LEU A 295 -29.79 5.25 -29.58
CA LEU A 295 -29.87 6.43 -30.44
C LEU A 295 -29.98 6.01 -31.91
N SER A 296 -31.12 5.42 -32.27
CA SER A 296 -31.51 5.09 -33.63
C SER A 296 -31.49 6.37 -34.49
N SER A 297 -30.70 6.35 -35.56
CA SER A 297 -30.61 7.45 -36.53
C SER A 297 -31.99 7.78 -37.11
N ARG A 298 -32.44 9.03 -36.97
CA ARG A 298 -33.69 9.50 -37.60
C ARG A 298 -33.49 9.58 -39.12
N GLU A 299 -34.26 8.80 -39.87
CA GLU A 299 -34.36 8.96 -41.33
C GLU A 299 -35.16 10.23 -41.65
N ILE A 300 -34.64 11.07 -42.52
CA ILE A 300 -35.31 12.31 -42.95
C ILE A 300 -35.68 12.13 -44.42
N ILE A 301 -36.97 12.23 -44.72
CA ILE A 301 -37.48 12.17 -46.09
C ILE A 301 -37.47 13.59 -46.64
N VAL A 302 -36.67 13.83 -47.67
CA VAL A 302 -36.61 15.14 -48.35
C VAL A 302 -37.33 15.01 -49.70
N THR A 303 -38.43 15.73 -49.84
CA THR A 303 -39.15 15.91 -51.10
C THR A 303 -38.61 17.13 -51.83
N LYS A 304 -37.99 16.92 -52.99
CA LYS A 304 -37.59 18.02 -53.89
C LYS A 304 -38.73 18.31 -54.86
N ASP A 305 -39.01 19.58 -55.13
CA ASP A 305 -40.05 20.02 -56.07
C ASP A 305 -39.93 19.28 -57.40
N GLY A 306 -40.91 18.43 -57.69
CA GLY A 306 -40.85 17.42 -58.77
C GLY A 306 -41.32 16.02 -58.37
N GLY A 307 -41.77 15.80 -57.14
CA GLY A 307 -42.60 14.65 -56.75
C GLY A 307 -41.87 13.30 -56.62
N LYS A 308 -40.54 13.29 -56.52
CA LYS A 308 -39.77 12.09 -56.17
C LYS A 308 -39.18 12.23 -54.78
N GLU A 309 -39.62 11.37 -53.87
CA GLU A 309 -39.08 11.25 -52.51
C GLU A 309 -37.67 10.65 -52.54
N HIS A 310 -36.73 11.25 -51.81
CA HIS A 310 -35.45 10.63 -51.46
C HIS A 310 -35.37 10.52 -49.94
N ARG A 311 -35.16 9.30 -49.46
CA ARG A 311 -34.93 9.02 -48.03
C ARG A 311 -33.43 9.10 -47.81
N VAL A 312 -32.99 10.02 -46.94
CA VAL A 312 -31.58 10.20 -46.61
C VAL A 312 -31.46 10.23 -45.09
N THR A 313 -30.49 9.51 -44.55
CA THR A 313 -30.29 9.45 -43.10
C THR A 313 -29.73 10.79 -42.59
N ALA A 314 -30.12 11.22 -41.38
CA ALA A 314 -29.61 12.49 -40.81
C ALA A 314 -28.07 12.54 -40.74
N ILE A 315 -27.41 11.37 -40.64
CA ILE A 315 -25.94 11.25 -40.65
C ILE A 315 -25.35 11.59 -42.02
N GLU A 316 -25.95 11.12 -43.12
CA GLU A 316 -25.50 11.47 -44.48
C GLU A 316 -25.69 12.96 -44.79
N LEU A 317 -26.76 13.57 -44.27
CA LEU A 317 -27.07 15.00 -44.46
C LEU A 317 -26.12 15.92 -43.66
N VAL A 318 -25.70 15.49 -42.47
CA VAL A 318 -24.65 16.15 -41.67
C VAL A 318 -23.28 15.99 -42.33
N GLN A 319 -22.97 14.82 -42.88
CA GLN A 319 -21.73 14.57 -43.61
C GLN A 319 -21.65 15.41 -44.90
N LEU A 320 -22.77 15.62 -45.60
CA LEU A 320 -22.87 16.53 -46.76
C LEU A 320 -22.68 18.01 -46.40
N ARG A 321 -23.16 18.46 -45.23
CA ARG A 321 -22.91 19.83 -44.74
C ARG A 321 -21.46 20.04 -44.30
N LEU A 322 -20.84 19.03 -43.69
CA LEU A 322 -19.43 19.09 -43.27
C LEU A 322 -18.44 19.02 -44.45
N THR A 323 -18.87 18.48 -45.60
CA THR A 323 -18.00 18.32 -46.79
C THR A 323 -18.18 19.40 -47.85
N ASN A 324 -19.21 20.26 -47.77
CA ASN A 324 -19.52 21.25 -48.79
C ASN A 324 -19.54 22.70 -48.24
N ALA A 325 -18.36 23.34 -48.21
CA ALA A 325 -18.12 24.65 -47.59
C ALA A 325 -18.86 25.85 -48.22
N LEU A 326 -19.57 25.66 -49.33
CA LEU A 326 -20.30 26.72 -50.03
C LEU A 326 -21.72 26.97 -49.46
N ALA A 327 -22.30 25.99 -48.75
CA ALA A 327 -23.64 26.12 -48.19
C ALA A 327 -23.69 27.02 -46.94
N SER A 328 -22.62 27.10 -46.14
CA SER A 328 -22.56 27.99 -44.97
C SER A 328 -22.25 29.45 -45.33
N ILE A 329 -21.73 29.70 -46.55
CA ILE A 329 -21.40 31.05 -47.03
C ILE A 329 -22.63 31.72 -47.65
N ALA A 330 -23.52 30.96 -48.29
CA ALA A 330 -24.77 31.48 -48.85
C ALA A 330 -25.78 31.96 -47.79
N GLU A 331 -25.64 31.54 -46.52
CA GLU A 331 -26.54 31.92 -45.42
C GLU A 331 -26.25 33.32 -44.84
N ARG A 332 -25.13 33.94 -45.21
CA ARG A 332 -24.73 35.28 -44.72
C ARG A 332 -24.73 36.37 -45.80
N PHE A 333 -25.23 36.08 -47.00
CA PHE A 333 -25.43 37.08 -48.03
C PHE A 333 -26.90 37.09 -48.48
N VAL A 334 -27.47 38.30 -48.50
CA VAL A 334 -28.76 38.70 -49.10
C VAL A 334 -29.95 38.79 -48.13
N ASP A 335 -29.97 39.88 -47.36
CA ASP A 335 -31.16 40.74 -47.35
C ASP A 335 -30.74 42.12 -47.91
N PRO A 336 -31.19 42.52 -49.13
CA PRO A 336 -30.75 43.75 -49.79
C PRO A 336 -31.27 45.05 -49.16
N ALA A 337 -32.07 45.00 -48.09
CA ALA A 337 -32.78 46.17 -47.58
C ALA A 337 -32.10 46.89 -46.39
N ARG A 338 -31.01 46.37 -45.80
CA ARG A 338 -30.32 47.00 -44.65
C ARG A 338 -28.78 46.82 -44.68
N PRO A 339 -28.04 47.72 -45.35
CA PRO A 339 -26.61 47.54 -45.63
C PRO A 339 -25.63 48.06 -44.54
N GLU A 340 -26.05 48.28 -43.29
CA GLU A 340 -25.21 48.95 -42.27
C GLU A 340 -24.78 48.11 -41.04
N LEU A 341 -24.90 46.77 -41.07
CA LEU A 341 -24.34 45.94 -39.98
C LEU A 341 -23.04 45.26 -40.44
N LEU A 342 -21.97 45.84 -39.91
CA LEU A 342 -20.55 45.73 -40.19
C LEU A 342 -19.98 44.31 -40.07
N LEU A 343 -18.97 44.05 -40.90
CA LEU A 343 -18.03 42.95 -40.77
C LEU A 343 -17.45 42.91 -39.34
N GLU A 344 -17.64 41.81 -38.62
CA GLU A 344 -16.89 41.54 -37.39
C GLU A 344 -15.46 41.10 -37.71
N THR A 345 -14.51 41.66 -36.98
CA THR A 345 -13.08 41.69 -37.28
C THR A 345 -12.29 40.49 -36.73
N SER A 346 -12.95 39.44 -36.24
CA SER A 346 -12.29 38.24 -35.73
C SER A 346 -13.18 36.98 -35.78
N ALA A 347 -12.58 35.83 -36.12
CA ALA A 347 -13.28 34.55 -36.28
C ALA A 347 -13.72 33.90 -34.95
N VAL A 348 -13.23 34.39 -33.81
CA VAL A 348 -13.61 33.88 -32.47
C VAL A 348 -14.88 34.57 -31.94
N ASP A 349 -15.13 35.83 -32.33
CA ASP A 349 -16.37 36.54 -31.96
C ASP A 349 -17.59 36.10 -32.79
N MET A 350 -17.35 35.45 -33.94
CA MET A 350 -18.39 34.82 -34.77
C MET A 350 -19.12 33.63 -34.11
N PHE A 351 -18.63 33.14 -32.98
CA PHE A 351 -19.20 32.00 -32.24
C PHE A 351 -19.82 32.40 -30.89
N HIS A 352 -19.95 33.69 -30.59
CA HIS A 352 -20.69 34.16 -29.43
C HIS A 352 -22.17 34.40 -29.77
N GLU A 353 -23.05 33.74 -29.00
CA GLU A 353 -24.51 33.82 -29.12
C GLU A 353 -24.99 35.27 -29.03
N HIS A 354 -25.52 35.78 -30.14
CA HIS A 354 -26.18 37.07 -30.16
C HIS A 354 -27.58 36.97 -29.52
N PRO A 355 -27.99 37.93 -28.67
CA PRO A 355 -29.22 37.89 -27.88
C PRO A 355 -30.54 37.98 -28.69
N HIS A 356 -30.47 37.89 -30.01
CA HIS A 356 -31.60 37.86 -30.94
C HIS A 356 -31.60 36.62 -31.86
N ALA A 357 -30.73 35.64 -31.61
CA ALA A 357 -30.65 34.38 -32.36
C ALA A 357 -31.83 33.41 -32.09
N GLU A 358 -32.77 33.80 -31.22
CA GLU A 358 -33.92 32.98 -30.80
C GLU A 358 -35.06 32.86 -31.85
N ARG A 359 -34.86 33.29 -33.11
CA ARG A 359 -35.96 33.40 -34.10
C ARG A 359 -35.85 32.59 -35.40
N LEU A 360 -34.96 31.61 -35.49
CA LEU A 360 -35.06 30.53 -36.50
C LEU A 360 -34.72 29.16 -35.89
N GLY A 361 -35.25 28.90 -34.70
CA GLY A 361 -35.40 27.54 -34.19
C GLY A 361 -36.68 26.93 -34.75
N VAL A 362 -36.59 25.72 -35.30
CA VAL A 362 -37.75 24.83 -35.44
C VAL A 362 -38.18 24.48 -34.02
N VAL A 363 -39.16 25.23 -33.50
CA VAL A 363 -39.71 25.03 -32.15
C VAL A 363 -40.47 23.71 -32.13
N MET A 364 -39.90 22.72 -31.43
CA MET A 364 -40.64 21.56 -30.97
C MET A 364 -41.24 21.89 -29.61
N ASN A 365 -42.53 22.22 -29.59
CA ASN A 365 -43.27 22.30 -28.33
C ASN A 365 -43.87 20.94 -28.00
N ASP A 366 -43.39 20.35 -26.92
CA ASP A 366 -43.99 19.18 -26.30
C ASP A 366 -44.85 19.63 -25.13
N HIS A 367 -46.17 19.56 -25.32
CA HIS A 367 -47.14 19.64 -24.23
C HIS A 367 -47.47 18.21 -23.79
N GLU A 368 -47.08 17.90 -22.55
CA GLU A 368 -47.59 16.79 -21.76
C GLU A 368 -48.91 17.24 -21.11
N GLY A 369 -50.02 16.69 -21.61
CA GLY A 369 -51.28 16.66 -20.90
C GLY A 369 -51.39 15.29 -20.24
N GLU A 370 -51.39 15.28 -18.93
CA GLU A 370 -51.62 14.13 -18.05
C GLU A 370 -53.11 13.77 -18.11
N ASP A 371 -53.46 12.59 -18.62
CA ASP A 371 -54.39 11.64 -17.99
C ASP A 371 -54.77 10.49 -18.93
N GLY A 372 -54.58 9.26 -18.43
CA GLY A 372 -55.40 8.10 -18.79
C GLY A 372 -55.00 7.28 -20.01
N GLU A 373 -54.46 6.09 -19.74
CA GLU A 373 -54.55 4.85 -20.53
C GLU A 373 -54.51 4.91 -22.07
N GLY A 374 -53.47 4.31 -22.64
CA GLY A 374 -53.54 3.67 -23.95
C GLY A 374 -52.58 4.24 -24.98
N MET A 375 -51.66 3.38 -25.42
CA MET A 375 -50.77 3.56 -26.58
C MET A 375 -51.45 4.29 -27.75
N VAL A 376 -50.95 5.45 -28.17
CA VAL A 376 -51.05 5.85 -29.59
C VAL A 376 -49.87 6.73 -30.03
N ARG A 377 -49.15 6.22 -31.02
CA ARG A 377 -48.51 6.91 -32.16
C ARG A 377 -48.79 8.41 -32.28
N ARG A 378 -47.74 9.23 -32.38
CA ARG A 378 -47.83 10.66 -32.74
C ARG A 378 -47.31 10.89 -34.16
N THR A 379 -48.23 11.15 -35.08
CA THR A 379 -47.99 11.65 -36.44
C THR A 379 -48.19 13.17 -36.45
N ARG A 380 -47.26 13.97 -36.97
CA ARG A 380 -47.36 15.46 -37.01
C ARG A 380 -47.18 15.99 -38.43
N SER A 381 -48.12 16.79 -38.90
CA SER A 381 -48.10 17.50 -40.21
C SER A 381 -47.92 19.01 -40.00
N LEU A 382 -47.15 19.65 -40.89
CA LEU A 382 -46.78 21.07 -40.84
C LEU A 382 -47.65 21.92 -41.78
N ARG A 383 -48.11 23.10 -41.33
CA ARG A 383 -48.70 24.15 -42.17
C ARG A 383 -48.00 25.47 -41.84
N VAL A 384 -47.56 26.18 -42.89
CA VAL A 384 -46.84 27.46 -42.82
C VAL A 384 -47.81 28.55 -43.31
N GLU A 385 -48.06 29.57 -42.50
CA GLU A 385 -48.76 30.77 -42.95
C GLU A 385 -47.96 32.04 -42.61
N SER A 386 -47.98 32.95 -43.58
CA SER A 386 -47.13 34.12 -43.74
C SER A 386 -47.67 35.34 -42.98
N VAL A 387 -46.70 36.14 -42.52
CA VAL A 387 -46.74 37.43 -41.83
C VAL A 387 -47.75 38.42 -42.43
N GLU A 388 -48.64 39.01 -41.61
CA GLU A 388 -48.93 40.46 -41.50
C GLU A 388 -50.19 40.77 -40.65
N GLN A 389 -50.19 41.96 -40.03
CA GLN A 389 -51.36 42.73 -39.55
C GLN A 389 -52.04 42.38 -38.20
N ARG A 390 -51.73 43.24 -37.23
CA ARG A 390 -52.68 44.12 -36.51
C ARG A 390 -54.03 43.54 -36.04
N LEU A 391 -54.21 43.65 -34.71
CA LEU A 391 -55.45 44.01 -34.00
C LEU A 391 -56.62 43.00 -33.99
N THR A 392 -57.02 42.68 -32.75
CA THR A 392 -58.35 42.23 -32.27
C THR A 392 -58.79 40.76 -32.40
N ARG A 393 -58.98 40.17 -31.21
CA ARG A 393 -60.13 39.35 -30.73
C ARG A 393 -60.63 38.12 -31.53
N LEU A 394 -60.58 37.00 -30.79
CA LEU A 394 -61.60 35.95 -30.56
C LEU A 394 -61.81 34.82 -31.59
N SER A 395 -61.68 33.60 -31.05
CA SER A 395 -62.23 32.28 -31.42
C SER A 395 -61.93 31.76 -32.83
N GLY A 396 -61.22 30.66 -33.05
CA GLY A 396 -61.33 29.35 -32.39
C GLY A 396 -62.28 28.46 -33.19
N THR A 397 -61.75 27.49 -33.95
CA THR A 397 -62.33 26.14 -34.14
C THR A 397 -61.41 25.27 -35.01
N THR A 398 -61.20 24.06 -34.51
CA THR A 398 -60.38 22.94 -35.01
C THR A 398 -61.28 21.85 -35.62
N MET A 399 -60.75 21.07 -36.57
CA MET A 399 -61.19 19.70 -36.94
C MET A 399 -60.15 19.15 -37.94
N THR A 400 -59.25 18.20 -37.68
CA THR A 400 -59.26 16.76 -37.28
C THR A 400 -59.82 15.77 -38.32
N SER A 401 -59.08 14.65 -38.50
CA SER A 401 -59.41 13.34 -39.15
C SER A 401 -58.32 12.94 -40.18
N LEU A 402 -57.79 11.71 -40.28
CA LEU A 402 -57.73 10.49 -39.46
C LEU A 402 -56.66 9.56 -40.09
N GLU A 403 -56.01 8.73 -39.27
CA GLU A 403 -55.06 7.67 -39.64
C GLU A 403 -55.69 6.52 -40.44
N THR A 404 -54.85 5.74 -41.15
CA THR A 404 -54.98 4.26 -41.15
C THR A 404 -53.59 3.58 -41.12
N VAL A 405 -53.40 2.83 -40.02
CA VAL A 405 -52.58 1.62 -39.73
C VAL A 405 -51.07 1.61 -40.03
#